data_AF-A0A1H6LLP5-F1
#
_entry.id   AF-A0A1H6LLP5-F1
#
_cell.length_a   1.000
_cell.length_b   1.000
_cell.length_c   1.000
_cell.angle_alpha   90.00
_cell.angle_beta   90.00
_cell.angle_gamma   90.00
#
_symmetry.space_group_name_H-M   'P 1'
#
loop_
_entity.id
_entity.type
_entity.pdbx_description
1 polymer ?
#
loop_
_entity_poly.entity_id
_entity_poly.type
_entity_poly.pdbx_seq_one_letter_code
_entity_poly.pdbx_strand_id
1 'polypeptide(L)'
;MLTKGLSYGWLATRRRLRELLLPAVTTATGAFLVVVVFGMADGIRAQSASLGHAEEIGRAVLLIAITVLLVGVVEVAVATTRTVAHRTRELGVLGANGVPRRPVVAALLVEPVIAAVAGALAGAGLAAVCVTVLGATGLVATGVSGGGLLAGVAVAVGVSVAAALATSIVPTYTAASKPPIRSLTAGG
;
A
#
# COMPACT_ATOMS: atom_id res chain seq x y z
N MET A 1 -19.66 -7.57 -16.94
CA MET A 1 -18.38 -8.33 -16.99
C MET A 1 -17.36 -7.86 -15.95
N LEU A 2 -17.22 -6.55 -15.69
CA LEU A 2 -16.28 -6.02 -14.68
C LEU A 2 -16.51 -6.61 -13.28
N THR A 3 -17.77 -6.71 -12.83
CA THR A 3 -18.15 -7.29 -11.53
C THR A 3 -17.68 -8.74 -11.36
N LYS A 4 -17.70 -9.52 -12.44
CA LYS A 4 -17.16 -10.90 -12.44
C LYS A 4 -15.64 -10.90 -12.31
N GLY A 5 -14.95 -9.96 -12.95
CA GLY A 5 -13.51 -9.76 -12.79
C GLY A 5 -13.12 -9.41 -11.34
N LEU A 6 -13.84 -8.48 -10.72
CA LEU A 6 -13.62 -8.12 -9.30
C LEU A 6 -13.87 -9.30 -8.35
N SER A 7 -14.95 -10.06 -8.58
CA SER A 7 -15.27 -11.25 -7.79
C SER A 7 -14.20 -12.33 -7.93
N TYR A 8 -13.69 -12.54 -9.14
CA TYR A 8 -12.58 -13.45 -9.39
C TYR A 8 -11.30 -13.00 -8.69
N GLY A 9 -10.96 -11.70 -8.79
CA GLY A 9 -9.81 -11.12 -8.10
C GLY A 9 -9.86 -11.33 -6.59
N TRP A 10 -11.04 -11.15 -5.98
CA TRP A 10 -11.24 -11.40 -4.55
C TRP A 10 -10.98 -12.86 -4.16
N LEU A 11 -11.51 -13.81 -4.93
CA LEU A 11 -11.32 -15.24 -4.68
C LEU A 11 -9.86 -15.66 -4.89
N ALA A 12 -9.18 -15.12 -5.90
CA ALA A 12 -7.76 -15.36 -6.16
C ALA A 12 -6.89 -14.83 -5.00
N THR A 13 -7.21 -13.62 -4.51
CA THR A 13 -6.53 -12.99 -3.36
C THR A 13 -6.58 -13.90 -2.13
N ARG A 14 -7.75 -14.46 -1.80
CA ARG A 14 -7.90 -15.34 -0.62
C ARG A 14 -6.97 -16.55 -0.65
N ARG A 15 -6.73 -17.13 -1.83
CA ARG A 15 -5.85 -18.31 -1.98
C ARG A 15 -4.37 -17.96 -1.83
N ARG A 16 -4.01 -16.69 -2.00
CA ARG A 16 -2.62 -16.20 -2.01
C ARG A 16 -2.34 -15.20 -0.89
N LEU A 17 -3.09 -15.28 0.20
CA LEU A 17 -2.93 -14.36 1.33
C LEU A 17 -1.49 -14.30 1.84
N ARG A 18 -0.76 -15.42 1.79
CA ARG A 18 0.67 -15.50 2.18
C ARG A 18 1.59 -14.67 1.30
N GLU A 19 1.31 -14.58 -0.01
CA GLU A 19 2.11 -13.78 -0.95
C GLU A 19 1.89 -12.27 -0.72
N LEU A 20 0.74 -11.89 -0.14
CA LEU A 20 0.40 -10.50 0.16
C LEU A 20 0.93 -10.02 1.51
N LEU A 21 1.45 -10.92 2.36
CA LEU A 21 1.94 -10.54 3.69
C LEU A 21 3.08 -9.53 3.61
N LEU A 22 4.07 -9.80 2.77
CA LEU A 22 5.25 -8.95 2.67
C LEU A 22 4.92 -7.53 2.18
N PRO A 23 4.19 -7.33 1.06
CA PRO A 23 3.78 -5.98 0.65
C PRO A 23 2.89 -5.31 1.71
N ALA A 24 1.95 -6.03 2.32
CA ALA A 24 1.09 -5.47 3.36
C ALA A 24 1.88 -5.00 4.59
N VAL A 25 2.87 -5.78 5.05
CA VAL A 25 3.74 -5.41 6.19
C VAL A 25 4.59 -4.19 5.84
N THR A 26 5.19 -4.14 4.64
CA THR A 26 5.97 -2.97 4.23
C THR A 26 5.12 -1.70 4.12
N THR A 27 3.89 -1.80 3.61
CA THR A 27 2.93 -0.69 3.61
C THR A 27 2.52 -0.31 5.03
N ALA A 28 2.32 -1.28 5.93
CA ALA A 28 1.98 -1.03 7.31
C ALA A 28 3.08 -0.24 8.05
N THR A 29 4.35 -0.55 7.82
CA THR A 29 5.48 0.20 8.39
C THR A 29 5.46 1.67 7.98
N GLY A 30 5.22 1.95 6.69
CA GLY A 30 5.10 3.31 6.19
C GLY A 30 3.88 4.05 6.73
N ALA A 31 2.71 3.39 6.71
CA ALA A 31 1.47 3.95 7.25
C ALA A 31 1.59 4.26 8.75
N PHE A 32 2.23 3.37 9.50
CA PHE A 32 2.52 3.56 10.92
C PHE A 32 3.31 4.85 11.14
N LEU A 33 4.42 5.04 10.42
CA LEU A 33 5.25 6.25 10.56
C LEU A 33 4.48 7.52 10.19
N VAL A 34 3.71 7.52 9.10
CA VAL A 34 2.91 8.69 8.70
C VAL A 34 1.91 9.06 9.79
N VAL A 35 1.20 8.08 10.36
CA VAL A 35 0.21 8.35 11.42
C VAL A 35 0.88 8.86 12.69
N VAL A 36 2.03 8.31 13.07
CA VAL A 36 2.81 8.79 14.24
C VAL A 36 3.27 10.23 14.02
N VAL A 37 3.88 10.54 12.86
CA VAL A 37 4.41 11.87 12.56
C VAL A 37 3.32 12.93 12.58
N PHE A 38 2.16 12.64 11.98
CA PHE A 38 1.04 13.57 12.01
C PHE A 38 0.40 13.67 13.40
N GLY A 39 0.23 12.56 14.12
CA GLY A 39 -0.32 12.54 15.47
C GLY A 39 0.55 13.28 16.49
N MET A 40 1.87 13.29 16.29
CA MET A 40 2.84 13.95 17.17
C MET A 40 3.37 15.26 16.60
N ALA A 41 2.74 15.83 15.57
CA ALA A 41 3.26 17.02 14.88
C ALA A 41 3.48 18.23 15.80
N ASP A 42 2.59 18.44 16.77
CA ASP A 42 2.72 19.52 17.77
C ASP A 42 3.94 19.30 18.67
N GLY A 43 4.13 18.06 19.11
CA GLY A 43 5.27 17.68 19.93
C GLY A 43 6.61 17.73 19.21
N ILE A 44 6.64 17.27 17.96
CA ILE A 44 7.82 17.40 17.09
C ILE A 44 8.18 18.87 16.93
N ARG A 45 7.21 19.76 16.68
CA ARG A 45 7.45 21.20 16.54
C ARG A 45 7.96 21.83 17.84
N ALA A 46 7.33 21.55 18.98
CA ALA A 46 7.73 22.10 20.27
C ALA A 46 9.16 21.69 20.66
N GLN A 47 9.48 20.39 20.55
CA GLN A 47 10.81 19.88 20.86
C GLN A 47 11.86 20.43 19.89
N SER A 48 11.55 20.49 18.60
CA SER A 48 12.49 20.99 17.59
C SER A 48 12.74 22.51 17.71
N ALA A 49 11.77 23.28 18.24
CA ALA A 49 11.96 24.70 18.56
C ALA A 49 12.99 24.92 19.68
N SER A 50 12.99 24.07 20.71
CA SER A 50 14.02 24.14 21.76
C SER A 50 15.44 23.84 21.26
N LEU A 51 15.56 23.17 20.12
CA LEU A 51 16.83 22.85 19.46
C LEU A 51 17.27 23.94 18.45
N GLY A 52 16.46 24.97 18.20
CA GLY A 52 16.76 26.04 17.25
C GLY A 52 16.54 25.69 15.76
N HIS A 53 16.16 24.45 15.43
CA HIS A 53 16.05 23.94 14.05
C HIS A 53 14.65 23.37 13.74
N ALA A 54 13.60 24.04 14.22
CA ALA A 54 12.22 23.52 14.19
C ALA A 54 11.73 23.09 12.80
N GLU A 55 11.95 23.95 11.81
CA GLU A 55 11.44 23.76 10.46
C GLU A 55 12.22 22.68 9.69
N GLU A 56 13.54 22.64 9.87
CA GLU A 56 14.41 21.64 9.25
C GLU A 56 14.12 20.23 9.76
N ILE A 57 14.01 20.09 11.09
CA ILE A 57 13.71 18.79 11.73
C ILE A 57 12.29 18.33 11.34
N GLY A 58 11.30 19.24 11.38
CA GLY A 58 9.93 18.90 10.99
C GLY A 58 9.82 18.41 9.54
N ARG A 59 10.50 19.09 8.60
CA ARG A 59 10.57 18.67 7.20
C ARG A 59 11.30 17.33 7.04
N ALA A 60 12.43 17.15 7.72
CA ALA A 60 13.20 15.91 7.66
C ALA A 60 12.36 14.72 8.14
N VAL A 61 11.67 14.84 9.27
CA VAL A 61 10.81 13.77 9.81
C VAL A 61 9.64 13.45 8.87
N LEU A 62 9.02 14.46 8.26
CA LEU A 62 7.96 14.26 7.28
C LEU A 62 8.48 13.54 6.02
N LEU A 63 9.64 13.95 5.49
CA LEU A 63 10.27 13.32 4.34
C LEU A 63 10.64 11.85 4.61
N ILE A 64 11.12 11.55 5.82
CA ILE A 64 11.40 10.17 6.25
C ILE A 64 10.11 9.35 6.26
N ALA A 65 9.02 9.87 6.85
CA ALA A 65 7.74 9.14 6.88
C ALA A 65 7.19 8.88 5.46
N ILE A 66 7.26 9.87 4.57
CA ILE A 66 6.83 9.74 3.17
C ILE A 66 7.71 8.72 2.43
N THR A 67 9.03 8.80 2.55
CA THR A 67 9.94 7.88 1.87
C THR A 67 9.74 6.44 2.32
N VAL A 68 9.57 6.18 3.62
CA VAL A 68 9.25 4.82 4.11
C VAL A 68 7.89 4.32 3.60
N LEU A 69 6.89 5.20 3.50
CA LEU A 69 5.62 4.85 2.84
C LEU A 69 5.80 4.46 1.37
N LEU A 70 6.63 5.20 0.64
CA LEU A 70 6.93 4.91 -0.77
C LEU A 70 7.68 3.58 -0.95
N VAL A 71 8.51 3.14 0.01
CA VAL A 71 9.11 1.80 -0.02
C VAL A 71 8.02 0.72 -0.06
N GLY A 72 6.97 0.85 0.75
CA GLY A 72 5.82 -0.05 0.69
C GLY A 72 5.10 -0.04 -0.66
N VAL A 73 4.97 1.13 -1.29
CA VAL A 73 4.39 1.26 -2.64
C VAL A 73 5.21 0.51 -3.69
N VAL A 74 6.54 0.63 -3.62
CA VAL A 74 7.45 -0.07 -4.53
C VAL A 74 7.31 -1.58 -4.34
N GLU A 75 7.26 -2.07 -3.09
CA GLU A 75 7.11 -3.49 -2.82
C GLU A 75 5.78 -4.05 -3.34
N VAL A 76 4.67 -3.30 -3.24
CA VAL A 76 3.38 -3.68 -3.86
C VAL A 76 3.51 -3.84 -5.38
N ALA A 77 4.24 -2.93 -6.05
CA ALA A 77 4.47 -3.02 -7.49
C ALA A 77 5.32 -4.24 -7.88
N VAL A 78 6.37 -4.52 -7.10
CA VAL A 78 7.25 -5.68 -7.27
C VAL A 78 6.49 -6.99 -7.03
N ALA A 79 5.67 -7.06 -5.98
CA ALA A 79 4.80 -8.20 -5.70
C ALA A 79 3.81 -8.43 -6.84
N THR A 80 3.14 -7.37 -7.31
CA THR A 80 2.21 -7.45 -8.45
C THR A 80 2.89 -7.98 -9.71
N THR A 81 4.09 -7.49 -10.01
CA THR A 81 4.88 -7.92 -11.16
C THR A 81 5.24 -9.41 -11.07
N ARG A 82 5.66 -9.88 -9.90
CA ARG A 82 5.90 -11.31 -9.64
C ARG A 82 4.64 -12.14 -9.82
N THR A 83 3.52 -11.71 -9.24
CA THR A 83 2.24 -12.39 -9.36
C THR A 83 1.81 -12.58 -10.81
N VAL A 84 1.87 -11.52 -11.63
CA VAL A 84 1.46 -11.62 -13.04
C VAL A 84 2.43 -12.47 -13.87
N ALA A 85 3.72 -12.50 -13.50
CA ALA A 85 4.70 -13.35 -14.15
C ALA A 85 4.42 -14.85 -13.91
N HIS A 86 3.95 -15.23 -12.72
CA HIS A 86 3.55 -16.61 -12.43
C HIS A 86 2.22 -17.04 -13.08
N ARG A 87 1.44 -16.09 -13.64
CA ARG A 87 0.11 -16.35 -14.24
C ARG A 87 0.08 -16.18 -15.75
N THR A 88 1.22 -16.18 -16.43
CA THR A 88 1.30 -15.99 -17.88
C THR A 88 0.42 -16.97 -18.65
N ARG A 89 0.47 -18.27 -18.32
CA ARG A 89 -0.33 -19.30 -18.98
C ARG A 89 -1.84 -19.13 -18.74
N GLU A 90 -2.26 -18.83 -17.51
CA GLU A 90 -3.66 -18.56 -17.17
C GLU A 90 -4.21 -17.37 -17.97
N LEU A 91 -3.45 -16.27 -18.03
CA LEU A 91 -3.79 -15.08 -18.82
C LEU A 91 -3.83 -15.37 -20.33
N GLY A 92 -2.93 -16.24 -20.81
CA GLY A 92 -2.92 -16.72 -22.18
C GLY A 92 -4.18 -17.49 -22.55
N VAL A 93 -4.64 -18.39 -21.68
CA VAL A 93 -5.91 -19.13 -21.86
C VAL A 93 -7.11 -18.18 -21.87
N LEU A 94 -7.17 -17.21 -20.95
CA LEU A 94 -8.22 -16.19 -20.94
C LEU A 94 -8.23 -15.38 -22.24
N GLY A 95 -7.06 -14.97 -22.72
CA GLY A 95 -6.90 -14.25 -23.99
C GLY A 95 -7.29 -15.08 -25.22
N ALA A 96 -6.94 -16.38 -25.24
CA ALA A 96 -7.30 -17.29 -26.33
C ALA A 96 -8.83 -17.51 -26.42
N ASN A 97 -9.52 -17.48 -25.28
CA ASN A 97 -10.98 -17.56 -25.20
C ASN A 97 -11.70 -16.23 -25.47
N GLY A 98 -10.97 -15.18 -25.91
CA GLY A 98 -11.55 -13.90 -26.28
C GLY A 98 -12.02 -13.02 -25.11
N VAL A 99 -11.56 -13.27 -23.88
CA VAL A 99 -11.93 -12.45 -22.73
C VAL A 99 -11.34 -11.03 -22.90
N PRO A 100 -12.15 -9.96 -22.76
CA PRO A 100 -11.66 -8.60 -22.91
C PRO A 100 -10.66 -8.23 -21.81
N ARG A 101 -9.68 -7.37 -22.13
CA ARG A 101 -8.58 -7.01 -21.21
C ARG A 101 -9.04 -6.30 -19.94
N ARG A 102 -10.07 -5.45 -20.02
CA ARG A 102 -10.52 -4.60 -18.89
C ARG A 102 -10.94 -5.41 -17.65
N PRO A 103 -11.81 -6.43 -17.75
CA PRO A 103 -12.10 -7.31 -16.61
C PRO A 103 -10.89 -8.07 -16.05
N VAL A 104 -9.95 -8.44 -16.90
CA VAL A 104 -8.71 -9.14 -16.48
C VAL A 104 -7.81 -8.20 -15.68
N VAL A 105 -7.60 -6.97 -16.16
CA VAL A 105 -6.86 -5.93 -15.44
C VAL A 105 -7.54 -5.62 -14.10
N ALA A 106 -8.86 -5.42 -14.11
CA ALA A 106 -9.61 -5.19 -12.88
C ALA A 106 -9.43 -6.34 -11.87
N ALA A 107 -9.45 -7.60 -12.32
CA ALA A 107 -9.22 -8.75 -11.46
C ALA A 107 -7.81 -8.78 -10.85
N LEU A 108 -6.78 -8.42 -11.64
CA LEU A 108 -5.40 -8.39 -11.19
C LEU A 108 -5.09 -7.23 -10.23
N LEU A 109 -5.81 -6.10 -10.36
CA LEU A 109 -5.65 -4.93 -9.48
C LEU A 109 -6.26 -5.14 -8.08
N VAL A 110 -7.13 -6.14 -7.90
CA VAL A 110 -7.74 -6.41 -6.59
C VAL A 110 -6.69 -6.79 -5.56
N GLU A 111 -5.69 -7.60 -5.93
CA GLU A 111 -4.63 -8.05 -5.02
C GLU A 111 -3.79 -6.90 -4.44
N PRO A 112 -3.16 -6.02 -5.25
CA PRO A 112 -2.37 -4.91 -4.72
C PRO A 112 -3.22 -3.91 -3.93
N VAL A 113 -4.48 -3.69 -4.32
CA VAL A 113 -5.39 -2.82 -3.56
C VAL A 113 -5.68 -3.40 -2.18
N ILE A 114 -5.96 -4.70 -2.08
CA ILE A 114 -6.21 -5.35 -0.79
C ILE A 114 -4.97 -5.31 0.08
N ALA A 115 -3.79 -5.60 -0.47
CA ALA A 115 -2.53 -5.52 0.28
C ALA A 115 -2.27 -4.10 0.82
N ALA A 116 -2.49 -3.08 -0.02
CA ALA A 116 -2.31 -1.68 0.37
C ALA A 116 -3.32 -1.24 1.44
N VAL A 117 -4.61 -1.58 1.29
CA VAL A 117 -5.65 -1.25 2.28
C VAL A 117 -5.38 -1.98 3.59
N ALA A 118 -5.12 -3.28 3.55
CA ALA A 118 -4.87 -4.07 4.76
C ALA A 118 -3.62 -3.59 5.49
N GLY A 119 -2.53 -3.34 4.77
CA GLY A 119 -1.29 -2.79 5.32
C GLY A 119 -1.51 -1.41 5.93
N ALA A 120 -2.13 -0.48 5.19
CA ALA A 120 -2.38 0.87 5.66
C ALA A 120 -3.26 0.91 6.91
N LEU A 121 -4.34 0.12 6.95
CA LEU A 121 -5.21 0.05 8.12
C LEU A 121 -4.53 -0.61 9.32
N ALA A 122 -3.76 -1.68 9.11
CA ALA A 122 -3.01 -2.33 10.18
C ALA A 122 -1.95 -1.40 10.77
N GLY A 123 -1.16 -0.74 9.91
CA GLY A 123 -0.15 0.23 10.34
C GLY A 123 -0.76 1.44 11.04
N ALA A 124 -1.85 1.99 10.50
CA ALA A 124 -2.56 3.11 11.10
C ALA A 124 -3.19 2.75 12.45
N GLY A 125 -3.80 1.57 12.56
CA GLY A 125 -4.36 1.07 13.81
C GLY A 125 -3.29 0.85 14.87
N LEU A 126 -2.16 0.24 14.50
CA LEU A 126 -1.01 0.07 15.39
C LEU A 126 -0.46 1.43 15.84
N ALA A 127 -0.33 2.41 14.94
CA ALA A 127 0.13 3.74 15.30
C ALA A 127 -0.83 4.45 16.25
N ALA A 128 -2.15 4.38 16.01
CA ALA A 128 -3.15 4.96 16.90
C ALA A 128 -3.06 4.34 18.31
N VAL A 129 -2.94 3.01 18.41
CA VAL A 129 -2.75 2.32 19.70
C VAL A 129 -1.45 2.75 20.37
N CYS A 130 -0.32 2.73 19.64
CA CYS A 130 0.97 3.12 20.21
C CYS A 130 0.94 4.56 20.72
N VAL A 131 0.46 5.50 19.91
CA VAL A 131 0.44 6.93 20.26
C VAL A 131 -0.50 7.21 21.43
N THR A 132 -1.67 6.57 21.48
CA THR A 132 -2.60 6.72 22.62
C THR A 132 -2.03 6.15 23.92
N VAL A 133 -1.39 4.99 23.87
CA VAL A 133 -0.70 4.40 25.03
C VAL A 133 0.47 5.28 25.50
N LEU A 134 1.27 5.79 24.57
CA LEU A 134 2.37 6.72 24.89
C LEU A 134 1.86 8.03 25.52
N GLY A 135 0.74 8.55 25.02
CA GLY A 135 0.07 9.72 25.59
C GLY A 135 -0.45 9.45 27.01
N ALA A 136 -1.09 8.30 27.24
CA ALA A 136 -1.66 7.93 28.54
C ALA A 136 -0.60 7.67 29.62
N THR A 137 0.59 7.20 29.23
CA THR A 137 1.72 6.95 30.16
C THR A 137 2.51 8.21 30.51
N GLY A 138 2.22 9.35 29.87
CA GLY A 138 2.95 10.61 30.08
C GLY A 138 4.36 10.62 29.48
N LEU A 139 4.75 9.58 28.74
CA LEU A 139 6.05 9.51 28.05
C LEU A 139 6.17 10.53 26.92
N VAL A 140 5.05 11.04 26.42
CA VAL A 140 4.98 12.13 25.43
C VAL A 140 4.47 13.39 26.11
N ALA A 141 5.38 14.16 26.71
CA ALA A 141 5.07 15.37 27.48
C ALA A 141 4.36 16.46 26.65
N THR A 142 4.51 16.43 25.33
CA THR A 142 3.95 17.40 24.40
C THR A 142 2.54 17.05 23.89
N GLY A 143 2.00 15.90 24.31
CA GLY A 143 0.66 15.45 23.96
C GLY A 143 0.51 14.91 22.54
N VAL A 144 -0.70 14.45 22.24
CA VAL A 144 -1.08 13.83 20.97
C VAL A 144 -2.18 14.66 20.33
N SER A 145 -2.00 15.03 19.07
CA SER A 145 -3.03 15.73 18.29
C SER A 145 -4.04 14.73 17.72
N GLY A 146 -5.27 14.73 18.23
CA GLY A 146 -6.35 13.91 17.68
C GLY A 146 -6.66 14.26 16.22
N GLY A 147 -6.63 15.54 15.86
CA GLY A 147 -6.75 15.99 14.47
C GLY A 147 -5.59 15.52 13.60
N GLY A 148 -4.37 15.56 14.13
CA GLY A 148 -3.18 15.01 13.49
C GLY A 148 -3.31 13.51 13.23
N LEU A 149 -3.77 12.72 14.20
CA LEU A 149 -3.98 11.28 14.01
C LEU A 149 -4.97 11.00 12.86
N LEU A 150 -6.14 11.65 12.86
CA LEU A 150 -7.13 11.46 11.80
C LEU A 150 -6.60 11.85 10.42
N ALA A 151 -5.88 12.97 10.34
CA ALA A 151 -5.22 13.40 9.10
C ALA A 151 -4.16 12.39 8.65
N GLY A 152 -3.34 11.89 9.57
CA GLY A 152 -2.34 10.86 9.32
C GLY A 152 -2.95 9.57 8.78
N VAL A 153 -4.07 9.11 9.35
CA VAL A 153 -4.78 7.90 8.88
C VAL A 153 -5.32 8.14 7.47
N ALA A 154 -5.97 9.28 7.24
CA ALA A 154 -6.52 9.61 5.92
C ALA A 154 -5.43 9.68 4.85
N VAL A 155 -4.29 10.32 5.15
CA VAL A 155 -3.14 10.41 4.25
C VAL A 155 -2.53 9.02 4.02
N ALA A 156 -2.29 8.24 5.08
CA ALA A 156 -1.68 6.92 4.96
C ALA A 156 -2.53 5.98 4.08
N VAL A 157 -3.84 5.91 4.32
CA VAL A 157 -4.75 5.06 3.53
C VAL A 157 -4.90 5.60 2.11
N GLY A 158 -5.19 6.89 1.95
CA GLY A 158 -5.41 7.51 0.65
C GLY A 158 -4.20 7.38 -0.27
N VAL A 159 -3.00 7.72 0.24
CA VAL A 159 -1.75 7.64 -0.52
C VAL A 159 -1.40 6.18 -0.83
N SER A 160 -1.53 5.26 0.14
CA SER A 160 -1.22 3.84 -0.11
C SER A 160 -2.08 3.25 -1.22
N VAL A 161 -3.39 3.50 -1.20
CA VAL A 161 -4.32 2.98 -2.22
C VAL A 161 -4.08 3.62 -3.57
N ALA A 162 -3.97 4.95 -3.62
CA ALA A 162 -3.73 5.68 -4.87
C ALA A 162 -2.39 5.25 -5.50
N ALA A 163 -1.34 5.15 -4.70
CA ALA A 163 -0.02 4.77 -5.18
C ALA A 163 0.03 3.29 -5.60
N ALA A 164 -0.60 2.37 -4.86
CA ALA A 164 -0.71 0.97 -5.25
C ALA A 164 -1.42 0.78 -6.60
N LEU A 165 -2.52 1.53 -6.83
CA LEU A 165 -3.22 1.54 -8.12
C LEU A 165 -2.32 2.09 -9.23
N ALA A 166 -1.67 3.24 -8.98
CA ALA A 166 -0.82 3.91 -9.94
C ALA A 166 0.40 3.05 -10.36
N THR A 167 1.04 2.36 -9.42
CA THR A 167 2.22 1.54 -9.73
C THR A 167 1.85 0.17 -10.30
N SER A 168 0.68 -0.37 -9.96
CA SER A 168 0.23 -1.69 -10.41
C SER A 168 -0.48 -1.68 -11.76
N ILE A 169 -0.94 -0.53 -12.25
CA ILE A 169 -1.67 -0.45 -13.53
C ILE A 169 -0.80 -0.89 -14.73
N VAL A 170 0.46 -0.46 -14.77
CA VAL A 170 1.38 -0.77 -15.87
C VAL A 170 1.68 -2.27 -15.97
N PRO A 171 2.13 -2.96 -14.90
CA PRO A 171 2.41 -4.40 -15.00
C PRO A 171 1.16 -5.22 -15.28
N THR A 172 0.00 -4.88 -14.69
CA THR A 172 -1.25 -5.61 -14.92
C THR A 172 -1.79 -5.43 -16.33
N TYR A 173 -1.77 -4.20 -16.86
CA TYR A 173 -2.18 -3.92 -18.23
C TYR A 173 -1.27 -4.59 -19.26
N THR A 174 0.04 -4.55 -19.01
CA THR A 174 1.04 -5.20 -19.87
C THR A 174 0.83 -6.71 -19.89
N ALA A 175 0.61 -7.34 -18.73
CA ALA A 175 0.34 -8.77 -18.63
C ALA A 175 -0.95 -9.18 -19.37
N ALA A 176 -2.03 -8.42 -19.20
CA ALA A 176 -3.32 -8.67 -19.87
C ALA A 176 -3.29 -8.42 -21.39
N SER A 177 -2.28 -7.70 -21.90
CA SER A 177 -2.14 -7.37 -23.32
C SER A 177 -1.21 -8.31 -24.09
N LYS A 178 -0.55 -9.27 -23.44
CA LYS A 178 0.35 -10.22 -24.11
C LYS A 178 -0.41 -11.15 -25.05
N PRO A 179 0.06 -11.39 -26.29
CA PRO A 179 -0.57 -12.32 -27.22
C PRO A 179 -0.68 -13.75 -26.64
N PRO A 180 -1.83 -14.43 -26.77
CA PRO A 180 -2.05 -15.76 -26.20
C PRO A 180 -0.97 -16.77 -26.61
N ILE A 181 -0.58 -16.79 -27.88
CA ILE A 181 0.45 -17.71 -28.39
C ILE A 181 1.76 -17.57 -27.61
N ARG A 182 2.21 -16.35 -27.34
CA ARG A 182 3.45 -16.08 -26.60
C ARG A 182 3.32 -16.49 -25.13
N SER A 183 2.16 -16.24 -24.54
CA SER A 183 1.86 -16.61 -23.15
C SER A 183 1.74 -18.12 -22.93
N LEU A 184 1.34 -18.87 -23.97
CA LEU A 184 1.18 -20.33 -23.93
C LEU A 184 2.48 -21.09 -24.27
N THR A 185 3.36 -20.51 -25.10
CA THR A 185 4.64 -21.14 -25.46
C THR A 185 5.81 -20.77 -24.53
N ALA A 186 5.74 -19.63 -23.83
CA ALA A 186 6.81 -19.15 -22.93
C ALA A 186 6.82 -19.81 -21.54
N GLY A 187 6.04 -20.88 -21.31
CA GLY A 187 5.89 -21.56 -20.02
C GLY A 187 6.69 -22.85 -19.87
N GLY A 188 7.84 -22.98 -20.55
CA GLY A 188 8.79 -24.08 -20.44
C GLY A 188 9.99 -23.72 -19.58
#